data_AF-A0A822FWK6-F1
#
_entry.id   AF-A0A822FWK6-F1
#
_cell.length_a   1.000
_cell.length_b   1.000
_cell.length_c   1.000
_cell.angle_alpha   90.00
_cell.angle_beta   90.00
_cell.angle_gamma   90.00
#
_symmetry.space_group_name_H-M   'P 1'
#
loop_
_entity.id
_entity.type
_entity.pdbx_description
1 polymer ?
#
loop_
_entity_poly.entity_id
_entity_poly.type
_entity_poly.pdbx_seq_one_letter_code
_entity_poly.pdbx_strand_id
1 'polypeptide(L)'
;EYEIKTLYAPIYRHFDKNVISTIEHLVINIYFSYDTFYDIVCRMHKLRSLSIDLLTDSDYSNVSSFNLNLSSFENLKRICLKLQKIGFNKFEDIVRKCFKFVEVLFISIEDDEEYLYAEPWEKLISSHVQNLCIFDIYHNDVQLQNQLDYDELIHAFTSSFWIEKHWFFIH
;
A
#
# COMPACT_ATOMS: atom_id res chain seq x y z
N GLU A 1 18.26 -1.75 -46.74
CA GLU A 1 17.90 -1.01 -45.51
C GLU A 1 16.40 -1.11 -45.33
N TYR A 2 15.95 -1.63 -44.19
CA TYR A 2 14.53 -1.67 -43.85
C TYR A 2 14.24 -0.53 -42.87
N GLU A 3 13.54 0.50 -43.35
CA GLU A 3 12.98 1.55 -42.51
C GLU A 3 11.91 0.97 -41.60
N ILE A 4 12.18 0.94 -40.29
CA ILE A 4 11.14 0.75 -39.28
C ILE A 4 10.50 2.13 -39.06
N LYS A 5 9.36 2.38 -39.72
CA LYS A 5 8.45 3.47 -39.33
C LYS A 5 7.75 3.05 -38.04
N THR A 6 8.26 3.51 -36.91
CA THR A 6 7.57 3.43 -35.61
C THR A 6 6.34 4.32 -35.65
N LEU A 7 5.19 3.72 -35.91
CA LEU A 7 3.89 4.30 -35.62
C LEU A 7 3.72 4.37 -34.10
N TYR A 8 3.92 5.55 -33.53
CA TYR A 8 3.42 5.92 -32.21
C TYR A 8 1.89 6.02 -32.28
N ALA A 9 1.20 4.89 -32.31
CA ALA A 9 -0.21 4.83 -31.95
C ALA A 9 -0.27 4.63 -30.43
N PRO A 10 -0.92 5.52 -29.66
CA PRO A 10 -1.21 5.22 -28.27
C PRO A 10 -2.14 4.02 -28.28
N ILE A 11 -1.64 2.86 -27.85
CA ILE A 11 -2.47 1.68 -27.67
C ILE A 11 -3.33 1.96 -26.43
N TYR A 12 -4.45 2.65 -26.62
CA TYR A 12 -5.56 2.61 -25.68
C TYR A 12 -6.16 1.20 -25.77
N ARG A 13 -5.53 0.24 -25.09
CA ARG A 13 -6.17 -1.05 -24.80
C ARG A 13 -7.34 -0.74 -23.88
N HIS A 14 -8.52 -0.59 -24.48
CA HIS A 14 -9.76 -0.81 -23.76
C HIS A 14 -9.71 -2.26 -23.27
N PHE A 15 -9.29 -2.43 -22.01
CA PHE A 15 -9.46 -3.69 -21.32
C PHE A 15 -10.96 -4.00 -21.33
N ASP A 16 -11.32 -5.10 -21.97
CA ASP A 16 -12.68 -5.59 -22.00
C ASP A 16 -13.15 -5.76 -20.55
N LYS A 17 -14.21 -5.04 -20.17
CA LYS A 17 -14.71 -4.98 -18.78
C LYS A 17 -15.19 -6.35 -18.28
N ASN A 18 -15.30 -7.34 -19.17
CA ASN A 18 -15.71 -8.71 -18.88
C ASN A 18 -14.55 -9.67 -18.63
N VAL A 19 -13.28 -9.24 -18.78
CA VAL A 19 -12.13 -10.08 -18.50
C VAL A 19 -11.83 -10.02 -17.01
N ILE A 20 -12.41 -10.94 -16.26
CA ILE A 20 -12.05 -11.16 -14.86
C ILE A 20 -10.64 -11.77 -14.85
N SER A 21 -9.68 -11.00 -14.33
CA SER A 21 -8.32 -11.50 -14.15
C SER A 21 -8.32 -12.68 -13.17
N THR A 22 -7.63 -13.76 -13.54
CA THR A 22 -7.41 -14.93 -12.68
C THR A 22 -6.15 -14.81 -11.82
N ILE A 23 -5.48 -13.65 -11.85
CA ILE A 23 -4.25 -13.41 -11.10
C ILE A 23 -4.58 -13.38 -9.60
N GLU A 24 -3.96 -14.28 -8.85
CA GLU A 24 -4.06 -14.33 -7.39
C GLU A 24 -2.86 -13.65 -6.69
N HIS A 25 -1.72 -13.58 -7.37
CA HIS A 25 -0.49 -12.98 -6.85
C HIS A 25 0.08 -12.02 -7.87
N LEU A 26 0.21 -10.75 -7.49
CA LEU A 26 0.81 -9.72 -8.31
C LEU A 26 2.01 -9.10 -7.59
N VAL A 27 3.11 -8.98 -8.32
CA VAL A 27 4.32 -8.31 -7.89
C VAL A 27 4.68 -7.26 -8.94
N ILE A 28 4.84 -6.02 -8.51
CA ILE A 28 5.20 -4.87 -9.34
C ILE A 28 6.54 -4.35 -8.85
N ASN A 29 7.60 -4.66 -9.60
CA ASN A 29 8.99 -4.29 -9.28
C ASN A 29 9.43 -3.00 -10.00
N ILE A 30 8.51 -2.07 -10.20
CA ILE A 30 8.73 -0.80 -10.88
C ILE A 30 7.98 0.31 -10.15
N TYR A 31 8.34 1.55 -10.45
CA TYR A 31 7.58 2.73 -10.05
C TYR A 31 6.11 2.57 -10.39
N PHE A 32 5.27 2.78 -9.39
CA PHE A 32 3.84 2.65 -9.48
C PHE A 32 3.16 3.88 -8.86
N SER A 33 2.22 4.48 -9.60
CA SER A 33 1.53 5.67 -9.13
C SER A 33 0.42 5.29 -8.15
N TYR A 34 0.33 6.04 -7.05
CA TYR A 34 -0.77 5.99 -6.09
C TYR A 34 -2.14 5.98 -6.78
N ASP A 35 -2.32 6.82 -7.80
CA ASP A 35 -3.61 6.97 -8.48
C ASP A 35 -4.03 5.71 -9.23
N THR A 36 -3.06 4.95 -9.72
CA THR A 36 -3.28 3.69 -10.43
C THR A 36 -3.47 2.48 -9.50
N PHE A 37 -3.31 2.66 -8.18
CA PHE A 37 -3.47 1.59 -7.18
C PHE A 37 -4.87 1.01 -7.22
N TYR A 38 -5.89 1.87 -7.25
CA TYR A 38 -7.28 1.45 -7.30
C TYR A 38 -7.62 0.68 -8.57
N ASP A 39 -6.99 1.03 -9.70
CA ASP A 39 -7.24 0.39 -10.99
C ASP A 39 -6.85 -1.10 -10.99
N ILE A 40 -5.73 -1.44 -10.33
CA ILE A 40 -5.30 -2.84 -10.22
C ILE A 40 -6.32 -3.63 -9.42
N VAL A 41 -6.64 -3.16 -8.23
CA VAL A 41 -7.41 -3.98 -7.30
C VAL A 41 -8.87 -4.11 -7.73
N CYS A 42 -9.43 -3.08 -8.37
CA CYS A 42 -10.78 -3.16 -8.96
C CYS A 42 -10.90 -4.14 -10.12
N ARG A 43 -9.81 -4.43 -10.84
CA ARG A 43 -9.82 -5.32 -12.03
C ARG A 43 -9.38 -6.75 -11.72
N MET A 44 -8.80 -6.97 -10.56
CA MET A 44 -8.24 -8.27 -10.16
C MET A 44 -9.02 -8.86 -8.98
N HIS A 45 -10.27 -9.27 -9.24
CA HIS A 45 -11.17 -9.78 -8.19
C HIS A 45 -10.66 -11.04 -7.46
N LYS A 46 -9.74 -11.81 -8.06
CA LYS A 46 -9.13 -13.00 -7.43
C LYS A 46 -7.81 -12.69 -6.72
N LEU A 47 -7.37 -11.43 -6.70
CA LEU A 47 -6.08 -11.06 -6.13
C LEU A 47 -6.06 -11.32 -4.63
N ARG A 48 -5.14 -12.19 -4.21
CA ARG A 48 -4.88 -12.54 -2.80
C ARG A 48 -3.65 -11.87 -2.24
N SER A 49 -2.65 -11.62 -3.09
CA SER A 49 -1.39 -10.99 -2.69
C SER A 49 -1.01 -9.90 -3.68
N LEU A 50 -0.71 -8.72 -3.16
CA LEU A 50 -0.17 -7.59 -3.91
C LEU A 50 1.16 -7.16 -3.30
N SER A 51 2.20 -7.07 -4.12
CA SER A 51 3.48 -6.49 -3.74
C SER A 51 3.83 -5.38 -4.71
N ILE A 52 4.15 -4.19 -4.21
CA ILE A 52 4.58 -3.04 -5.01
C ILE A 52 5.89 -2.53 -4.41
N ASP A 53 6.95 -2.57 -5.23
CA ASP A 53 8.30 -2.20 -4.83
C ASP A 53 8.52 -0.68 -4.72
N LEU A 54 7.70 0.12 -5.38
CA LEU A 54 7.74 1.57 -5.19
C LEU A 54 6.41 2.23 -5.55
N LEU A 55 5.59 2.46 -4.54
CA LEU A 55 4.37 3.25 -4.65
C LEU A 55 4.72 4.70 -4.35
N THR A 56 4.46 5.59 -5.30
CA THR A 56 4.74 7.01 -5.16
C THR A 56 3.53 7.86 -5.49
N ASP A 57 3.41 8.98 -4.81
CA ASP A 57 2.42 9.99 -5.11
C ASP A 57 2.77 10.68 -6.43
N SER A 58 1.82 10.76 -7.35
CA SER A 58 1.99 11.50 -8.60
C SER A 58 1.16 12.77 -8.56
N ASP A 59 1.80 13.94 -8.70
CA ASP A 59 1.13 15.25 -8.74
C ASP A 59 0.12 15.43 -9.91
N TYR A 60 -0.01 14.42 -10.79
CA TYR A 60 -0.57 14.58 -12.13
C TYR A 60 -1.95 14.00 -12.36
N SER A 61 -2.65 13.44 -11.37
CA SER A 61 -4.00 12.94 -11.65
C SER A 61 -5.04 13.29 -10.60
N ASN A 62 -6.15 13.81 -11.11
CA ASN A 62 -7.41 13.84 -10.38
C ASN A 62 -7.86 12.38 -10.25
N VAL A 63 -7.81 11.84 -9.04
CA VAL A 63 -8.46 10.57 -8.70
C VAL A 63 -9.92 10.68 -9.14
N SER A 64 -10.24 10.16 -10.32
CA SER A 64 -11.62 10.11 -10.76
C SER A 64 -12.38 9.28 -9.73
N SER A 65 -13.53 9.77 -9.28
CA SER A 65 -14.43 9.08 -8.36
C SER A 65 -14.82 7.73 -8.93
N PHE A 66 -14.00 6.71 -8.70
CA PHE A 66 -14.29 5.36 -9.11
C PHE A 66 -15.34 4.82 -8.15
N ASN A 67 -16.44 4.31 -8.70
CA ASN A 67 -17.35 3.47 -7.95
C ASN A 67 -16.61 2.17 -7.62
N LEU A 68 -15.91 2.17 -6.49
CA LEU A 68 -15.18 1.02 -5.97
C LEU A 68 -16.18 -0.09 -5.70
N ASN A 69 -16.10 -1.18 -6.48
CA ASN A 69 -16.80 -2.39 -6.10
C ASN A 69 -16.01 -3.05 -4.96
N LEU A 70 -16.43 -2.81 -3.72
CA LEU A 70 -15.81 -3.31 -2.50
C LEU A 70 -15.63 -4.83 -2.49
N SER A 71 -16.47 -5.58 -3.21
CA SER A 71 -16.33 -7.05 -3.35
C SER A 71 -15.01 -7.48 -4.00
N SER A 72 -14.37 -6.61 -4.78
CA SER A 72 -13.08 -6.90 -5.42
C SER A 72 -11.94 -7.07 -4.42
N PHE A 73 -12.11 -6.57 -3.21
CA PHE A 73 -11.09 -6.55 -2.16
C PHE A 73 -11.25 -7.71 -1.16
N GLU A 74 -12.32 -8.50 -1.24
CA GLU A 74 -12.60 -9.58 -0.29
C GLU A 74 -11.53 -10.68 -0.29
N ASN A 75 -10.92 -10.91 -1.44
CA ASN A 75 -9.89 -11.93 -1.60
C ASN A 75 -8.49 -11.45 -1.22
N LEU A 76 -8.26 -10.14 -1.12
CA LEU A 76 -6.93 -9.57 -0.89
C LEU A 76 -6.51 -9.77 0.57
N LYS A 77 -5.56 -10.68 0.80
CA LYS A 77 -5.10 -11.09 2.14
C LYS A 77 -3.72 -10.56 2.49
N ARG A 78 -2.85 -10.37 1.50
CA ARG A 78 -1.47 -9.96 1.72
C ARG A 78 -1.13 -8.73 0.90
N ILE A 79 -0.54 -7.74 1.57
CA ILE A 79 -0.08 -6.50 0.95
C ILE A 79 1.35 -6.23 1.41
N CYS A 80 2.20 -5.92 0.46
CA CYS A 80 3.58 -5.51 0.68
C CYS A 80 3.83 -4.25 -0.15
N LEU A 81 4.05 -3.11 0.49
CA LEU A 81 4.23 -1.82 -0.20
C LEU A 81 5.51 -1.16 0.26
N LYS A 82 6.31 -0.67 -0.66
CA LYS A 82 7.31 0.35 -0.35
C LYS A 82 6.76 1.71 -0.79
N LEU A 83 6.64 2.63 0.15
CA LEU A 83 6.02 3.94 0.02
C LEU A 83 7.12 5.01 -0.09
N GLN A 84 7.00 5.88 -1.08
CA GLN A 84 7.87 7.04 -1.24
C GLN A 84 7.03 8.30 -1.50
N LYS A 85 7.17 9.29 -0.61
CA LYS A 85 6.44 10.57 -0.67
C LYS A 85 4.91 10.40 -0.62
N ILE A 86 4.42 9.40 0.12
CA ILE A 86 2.98 9.22 0.38
C ILE A 86 2.78 9.47 1.87
N GLY A 87 2.24 10.63 2.23
CA GLY A 87 1.93 10.96 3.64
C GLY A 87 0.89 10.02 4.25
N PHE A 88 0.86 9.93 5.58
CA PHE A 88 0.05 8.94 6.30
C PHE A 88 -1.44 9.05 5.96
N ASN A 89 -1.98 10.26 5.84
CA ASN A 89 -3.39 10.49 5.50
C ASN A 89 -3.81 9.87 4.16
N LYS A 90 -2.93 9.95 3.13
CA LYS A 90 -3.22 9.36 1.81
C LYS A 90 -3.17 7.83 1.86
N PHE A 91 -2.23 7.29 2.64
CA PHE A 91 -2.16 5.86 2.89
C PHE A 91 -3.39 5.38 3.67
N GLU A 92 -3.82 6.11 4.70
CA GLU A 92 -5.04 5.83 5.46
C GLU A 92 -6.24 5.67 4.52
N ASP A 93 -6.41 6.56 3.56
CA ASP A 93 -7.49 6.49 2.57
C ASP A 93 -7.48 5.21 1.73
N ILE A 94 -6.31 4.66 1.40
CA ILE A 94 -6.21 3.35 0.74
C ILE A 94 -6.66 2.26 1.71
N VAL A 95 -6.11 2.25 2.92
CA VAL A 95 -6.39 1.22 3.92
C VAL A 95 -7.89 1.13 4.19
N ARG A 96 -8.55 2.27 4.42
CA ARG A 96 -9.98 2.37 4.71
C ARG A 96 -10.85 1.79 3.60
N LYS A 97 -10.43 1.97 2.34
CA LYS A 97 -11.21 1.53 1.16
C LYS A 97 -10.91 0.10 0.76
N CYS A 98 -9.68 -0.36 0.97
CA CYS A 98 -9.17 -1.55 0.30
C CYS A 98 -8.76 -2.68 1.24
N PHE A 99 -8.38 -2.40 2.49
CA PHE A 99 -7.62 -3.37 3.30
C PHE A 99 -8.47 -4.08 4.34
N LYS A 100 -9.81 -3.94 4.28
CA LYS A 100 -10.74 -4.53 5.26
C LYS A 100 -10.50 -6.03 5.55
N PHE A 101 -10.10 -6.79 4.54
CA PHE A 101 -9.92 -8.25 4.63
C PHE A 101 -8.46 -8.69 4.66
N VAL A 102 -7.53 -7.73 4.72
CA VAL A 102 -6.08 -7.98 4.74
C VAL A 102 -5.70 -8.59 6.08
N GLU A 103 -4.88 -9.63 6.01
CA GLU A 103 -4.36 -10.40 7.14
C GLU A 103 -2.87 -10.15 7.34
N VAL A 104 -2.16 -9.78 6.27
CA VAL A 104 -0.71 -9.51 6.28
C VAL A 104 -0.44 -8.18 5.59
N LEU A 105 0.14 -7.24 6.33
CA LEU A 105 0.52 -5.92 5.84
C LEU A 105 2.00 -5.67 6.15
N PHE A 106 2.79 -5.54 5.10
CA PHE A 106 4.19 -5.15 5.16
C PHE A 106 4.37 -3.82 4.47
N ILE A 107 5.03 -2.88 5.14
CA ILE A 107 5.22 -1.53 4.62
C ILE A 107 6.68 -1.17 4.78
N SER A 108 7.32 -0.71 3.71
CA SER A 108 8.59 -0.01 3.77
C SER A 108 8.35 1.47 3.50
N ILE A 109 8.96 2.36 4.26
CA ILE A 109 8.80 3.82 4.12
C ILE A 109 10.16 4.44 3.86
N GLU A 110 10.18 5.49 3.06
CA GLU A 110 11.35 6.31 2.79
C GLU A 110 11.05 7.75 3.21
N ASP A 111 11.82 8.29 4.16
CA ASP A 111 11.79 9.69 4.61
C ASP A 111 10.41 10.25 5.05
N ASP A 112 9.68 9.54 5.91
CA ASP A 112 8.42 10.05 6.48
C ASP A 112 8.24 9.64 7.96
N GLU A 113 8.37 10.61 8.87
CA GLU A 113 8.26 10.43 10.31
C GLU A 113 6.82 10.17 10.78
N GLU A 114 5.80 10.54 10.00
CA GLU A 114 4.39 10.37 10.39
C GLU A 114 4.03 8.90 10.65
N TYR A 115 4.73 7.98 9.98
CA TYR A 115 4.54 6.55 10.10
C TYR A 115 5.20 5.92 11.33
N LEU A 116 6.03 6.68 12.06
CA LEU A 116 6.69 6.22 13.29
C LEU A 116 5.81 6.42 14.53
N TYR A 117 4.69 7.14 14.42
CA TYR A 117 3.78 7.32 15.54
C TYR A 117 2.85 6.11 15.71
N ALA A 118 2.83 5.53 16.90
CA ALA A 118 2.00 4.36 17.20
C ALA A 118 0.48 4.66 17.21
N GLU A 119 0.06 5.81 17.72
CA GLU A 119 -1.38 6.14 17.88
C GLU A 119 -2.16 6.15 16.55
N PRO A 120 -1.68 6.81 15.47
CA PRO A 120 -2.33 6.75 14.16
C PRO A 120 -2.53 5.31 13.66
N TRP A 121 -1.52 4.46 13.83
CA TRP A 121 -1.60 3.06 13.43
C TRP A 121 -2.60 2.26 14.25
N GLU A 122 -2.55 2.37 15.57
CA GLU A 122 -3.49 1.68 16.46
C GLU A 122 -4.93 2.03 16.12
N LYS A 123 -5.21 3.32 15.91
CA LYS A 123 -6.51 3.82 15.49
C LYS A 123 -6.92 3.25 14.13
N LEU A 124 -6.04 3.29 13.13
CA LEU A 124 -6.31 2.81 11.78
C LEU A 124 -6.61 1.31 11.75
N ILE A 125 -5.78 0.50 12.39
CA ILE A 125 -5.91 -0.97 12.41
C ILE A 125 -7.19 -1.37 13.15
N SER A 126 -7.44 -0.79 14.33
CA SER A 126 -8.62 -1.09 15.14
C SER A 126 -9.94 -0.76 14.42
N SER A 127 -9.92 0.27 13.58
CA SER A 127 -11.13 0.75 12.89
C SER A 127 -11.36 0.14 11.51
N HIS A 128 -10.31 -0.18 10.76
CA HIS A 128 -10.45 -0.55 9.34
C HIS A 128 -9.76 -1.86 8.92
N VAL A 129 -8.84 -2.42 9.72
CA VAL A 129 -8.04 -3.61 9.36
C VAL A 129 -8.08 -4.66 10.48
N GLN A 130 -9.28 -4.98 10.97
CA GLN A 130 -9.45 -5.83 12.15
C GLN A 130 -8.98 -7.29 11.95
N ASN A 131 -8.91 -7.74 10.70
CA ASN A 131 -8.43 -9.08 10.34
C ASN A 131 -6.91 -9.19 10.30
N LEU A 132 -6.18 -8.11 10.57
CA LEU A 132 -4.72 -8.09 10.50
C LEU A 132 -4.13 -9.02 11.57
N CYS A 133 -3.31 -9.95 11.10
CA CYS A 133 -2.58 -10.94 11.91
C CYS A 133 -1.09 -10.67 11.91
N ILE A 134 -0.53 -10.23 10.78
CA ILE A 134 0.88 -9.90 10.62
C ILE A 134 0.96 -8.45 10.16
N PHE A 135 1.72 -7.66 10.91
CA PHE A 135 1.99 -6.28 10.60
C PHE A 135 3.47 -6.02 10.83
N ASP A 136 4.12 -5.43 9.83
CA ASP A 136 5.50 -4.97 9.93
C ASP A 136 5.66 -3.66 9.19
N ILE A 137 6.46 -2.78 9.76
CA ILE A 137 6.83 -1.49 9.20
C ILE A 137 8.34 -1.47 9.15
N TYR A 138 8.91 -1.12 8.00
CA TYR A 138 10.34 -0.96 7.85
C TYR A 138 10.64 0.46 7.39
N HIS A 139 11.33 1.22 8.23
CA HIS A 139 11.70 2.58 7.90
C HIS A 139 13.12 2.62 7.33
N ASN A 140 13.23 2.98 6.05
CA ASN A 140 14.51 3.22 5.41
C ASN A 140 14.87 4.70 5.55
N ASP A 141 16.09 4.93 6.03
CA ASP A 141 16.85 6.14 5.76
C ASP A 141 16.32 7.44 6.39
N VAL A 142 15.62 7.42 7.53
CA VAL A 142 15.53 8.68 8.26
C VAL A 142 16.94 9.08 8.68
N GLN A 143 17.45 10.14 8.08
CA GLN A 143 18.47 10.99 8.70
C GLN A 143 17.81 11.71 9.88
N LEU A 144 17.25 10.95 10.82
CA LEU A 144 16.84 11.48 12.12
C LEU A 144 18.11 12.07 12.69
N GLN A 145 18.07 13.39 12.86
CA GLN A 145 19.23 14.15 13.31
C GLN A 145 19.74 13.63 14.66
N ASN A 146 18.93 12.84 15.39
CA ASN A 146 19.34 12.02 16.54
C ASN A 146 18.71 10.61 16.51
N GLN A 147 19.53 9.57 16.66
CA GLN A 147 19.06 8.18 16.88
C GLN A 147 18.18 8.03 18.14
N LEU A 148 18.38 8.88 19.15
CA LEU A 148 17.60 8.88 20.40
C LEU A 148 16.11 9.18 20.16
N ASP A 149 15.79 10.06 19.22
CA ASP A 149 14.40 10.41 18.90
C ASP A 149 13.70 9.24 18.17
N TYR A 150 14.45 8.42 17.42
CA TYR A 150 13.92 7.22 16.77
C TYR A 150 13.55 6.11 17.78
N ASP A 151 14.45 5.84 18.73
CA ASP A 151 14.22 4.83 19.77
C ASP A 151 12.98 5.18 20.60
N GLU A 152 12.80 6.46 20.96
CA GLU A 152 11.61 6.92 21.69
C GLU A 152 10.32 6.69 20.90
N LEU A 153 10.33 6.95 19.58
CA LEU A 153 9.16 6.73 18.71
C LEU A 153 8.82 5.24 18.57
N ILE A 154 9.81 4.37 18.41
CA ILE A 154 9.58 2.91 18.37
C ILE A 154 9.10 2.39 19.72
N HIS A 155 9.64 2.90 20.83
CA HIS A 155 9.19 2.54 22.16
C HIS A 155 7.76 2.99 22.46
N ALA A 156 7.15 3.84 21.63
CA ALA A 156 5.73 4.17 21.72
C ALA A 156 4.81 2.99 21.35
N PHE A 157 5.29 1.95 20.67
CA PHE A 157 4.54 0.74 20.31
C PHE A 157 4.44 -0.26 21.48
N THR A 158 4.08 0.23 22.66
CA THR A 158 4.05 -0.52 23.92
C THR A 158 2.68 -0.57 24.60
N SER A 159 1.66 0.05 24.00
CA SER A 159 0.28 -0.07 24.49
C SER A 159 -0.20 -1.54 24.50
N SER A 160 -1.25 -1.83 25.28
CA SER A 160 -1.81 -3.19 25.36
C SER A 160 -2.23 -3.72 23.99
N PHE A 161 -2.68 -2.84 23.09
CA PHE A 161 -3.01 -3.19 21.71
C PHE A 161 -1.85 -3.91 21.00
N TRP A 162 -0.64 -3.36 21.05
CA TRP A 162 0.55 -3.92 20.40
C TRP A 162 0.99 -5.22 21.05
N ILE A 163 0.98 -5.26 22.39
CA ILE A 163 1.37 -6.43 23.18
C ILE A 163 0.42 -7.61 22.91
N GLU A 164 -0.89 -7.39 22.95
CA GLU A 164 -1.90 -8.44 22.70
C GLU A 164 -1.80 -9.00 21.27
N LYS A 165 -1.49 -8.14 20.30
CA LYS A 165 -1.24 -8.54 18.91
C LYS A 165 0.11 -9.20 18.69
N HIS A 166 1.00 -9.18 19.69
CA HIS A 166 2.38 -9.67 19.60
C HIS A 166 3.16 -9.05 18.43
N TRP A 167 2.87 -7.78 18.13
CA TRP A 167 3.61 -7.01 17.14
C TRP A 167 4.67 -6.19 17.85
N PHE A 168 5.92 -6.60 17.66
CA PHE A 168 7.08 -5.97 18.27
C PHE A 168 8.02 -5.52 17.16
N PHE A 169 8.31 -4.22 17.15
CA PHE A 169 9.19 -3.61 16.18
C PHE A 169 10.59 -3.56 16.77
N ILE A 170 11.52 -4.24 16.12
CA ILE A 170 12.95 -4.24 16.45
C ILE A 170 13.62 -3.71 15.20
N HIS A 171 14.02 -2.45 15.21
CA HIS A 171 14.71 -1.80 14.10
C HIS A 171 16.10 -1.36 14.55
#